data_AF-A0A353EEK5-F1
#
_entry.id   AF-A0A353EEK5-F1
#
_cell.length_a   1.000
_cell.length_b   1.000
_cell.length_c   1.000
_cell.angle_alpha   90.00
_cell.angle_beta   90.00
_cell.angle_gamma   90.00
#
_symmetry.space_group_name_H-M   'P 1'
#
loop_
_entity.id
_entity.type
_entity.pdbx_description
1 polymer ?
#
loop_
_entity_poly.entity_id
_entity_poly.type
_entity_poly.pdbx_seq_one_letter_code
_entity_poly.pdbx_strand_id
1 'polypeptide(L)' 'MDKEALVQLYKRYIHCLNKQDWTLLPALLSENVTYNDEVVGVHGYIQMLQRDFQAIPDLNFN' A
#
# COMPACT_ATOMS: atom_id res chain seq x y z
N MET A 1 4.53 12.47 -13.76
CA MET A 1 3.26 11.73 -13.88
C MET A 1 2.15 12.77 -13.91
N ASP A 2 1.24 12.69 -14.89
CA ASP A 2 0.07 13.58 -14.93
C ASP A 2 -0.99 13.14 -13.91
N LYS A 3 -2.06 13.93 -13.78
CA LYS A 3 -3.14 13.69 -12.83
C LYS A 3 -3.87 12.36 -13.08
N GLU A 4 -4.09 12.01 -14.35
CA GLU A 4 -4.84 10.80 -14.70
C GLU A 4 -4.04 9.56 -14.35
N ALA A 5 -2.75 9.54 -14.69
CA ALA A 5 -1.84 8.47 -14.33
C ALA A 5 -1.71 8.30 -12.81
N LEU A 6 -1.67 9.40 -12.04
CA LEU A 6 -1.66 9.34 -10.58
C LEU A 6 -2.94 8.71 -10.03
N VAL A 7 -4.11 9.10 -10.55
CA VAL A 7 -5.40 8.54 -10.14
C VAL A 7 -5.46 7.04 -10.45
N GLN A 8 -4.96 6.61 -11.62
CA GLN A 8 -4.94 5.19 -11.98
C GLN A 8 -3.98 4.39 -11.08
N LEU A 9 -2.79 4.93 -10.78
CA LEU A 9 -1.85 4.29 -9.86
C LEU A 9 -2.47 4.13 -8.47
N TYR A 10 -3.11 5.18 -7.95
CA TYR A 10 -3.75 5.13 -6.64
C TYR A 10 -4.92 4.13 -6.59
N LYS A 11 -5.76 4.06 -7.63
CA LYS A 11 -6.82 3.05 -7.72
C LYS A 11 -6.27 1.62 -7.74
N ARG A 12 -5.17 1.38 -8.46
CA ARG A 12 -4.50 0.07 -8.47
C ARG A 12 -3.92 -0.28 -7.10
N TYR A 13 -3.35 0.69 -6.40
CA TYR A 13 -2.88 0.55 -5.03
C TYR A 13 -4.02 0.14 -4.08
N ILE A 14 -5.15 0.86 -4.09
CA ILE A 14 -6.32 0.54 -3.26
C ILE A 14 -6.89 -0.85 -3.59
N HIS A 15 -6.98 -1.20 -4.88
CA HIS A 15 -7.41 -2.54 -5.30
C HIS A 15 -6.49 -3.64 -4.76
N CYS A 16 -5.18 -3.42 -4.82
CA CYS A 16 -4.17 -4.33 -4.29
C CYS A 16 -4.31 -4.52 -2.77
N LEU A 17 -4.51 -3.42 -2.03
CA LEU A 17 -4.74 -3.47 -0.57
C LEU A 17 -5.99 -4.28 -0.21
N ASN A 18 -7.13 -4.00 -0.83
CA ASN A 18 -8.39 -4.70 -0.52
C ASN A 18 -8.34 -6.19 -0.88
N LYS A 19 -7.49 -6.59 -1.83
CA LYS A 19 -7.21 -7.99 -2.17
C LYS A 19 -6.14 -8.63 -1.29
N GLN A 20 -5.46 -7.84 -0.45
CA GLN A 20 -4.32 -8.26 0.36
C GLN A 20 -3.21 -8.91 -0.49
N ASP A 21 -3.01 -8.41 -1.71
CA ASP A 21 -2.01 -8.96 -2.65
C ASP A 21 -0.62 -8.40 -2.33
N TRP A 22 -0.01 -8.96 -1.30
CA TRP A 22 1.32 -8.59 -0.83
C TRP A 22 2.44 -8.89 -1.83
N THR A 23 2.16 -9.68 -2.87
CA THR A 23 3.14 -10.01 -3.91
C THR A 23 3.24 -8.91 -4.97
N LEU A 24 2.11 -8.26 -5.28
CA LEU A 24 2.05 -7.16 -6.25
C LEU A 24 2.30 -5.78 -5.62
N LEU A 25 2.03 -5.63 -4.32
CA LEU A 25 2.19 -4.35 -3.61
C LEU A 25 3.59 -3.71 -3.74
N PRO A 26 4.72 -4.46 -3.68
CA PRO A 26 6.05 -3.88 -3.88
C PRO A 26 6.21 -3.08 -5.18
N ALA A 27 5.57 -3.52 -6.27
CA ALA A 27 5.67 -2.85 -7.57
C ALA A 27 4.95 -1.49 -7.63
N LEU A 28 4.14 -1.18 -6.61
CA LEU A 28 3.38 0.06 -6.49
C LEU A 28 3.99 1.05 -5.48
N LEU A 29 5.05 0.63 -4.77
CA LEU A 29 5.71 1.41 -3.72
C LEU A 29 7.09 1.89 -4.16
N SER A 30 7.56 2.97 -3.55
CA SER A 30 8.96 3.38 -3.64
C SER A 30 9.82 2.51 -2.72
N GLU A 31 11.05 2.19 -3.14
CA GLU A 31 12.03 1.46 -2.31
C GLU A 31 12.25 2.14 -0.95
N ASN A 32 12.25 3.47 -0.93
CA ASN A 32 12.44 4.31 0.25
C ASN A 32 11.12 4.88 0.79
N VAL A 33 10.02 4.11 0.70
CA VAL A 33 8.71 4.56 1.19
C VAL A 33 8.81 5.00 2.66
N THR A 34 8.23 6.16 2.93
CA THR A 34 8.15 6.75 4.26
C THR A 34 6.75 6.58 4.84
N TYR A 35 6.68 6.42 6.16
CA TYR A 35 5.43 6.41 6.91
C TYR A 35 5.60 7.34 8.12
N ASN A 36 4.72 8.34 8.25
CA ASN A 36 4.83 9.38 9.29
C ASN A 36 6.24 9.97 9.41
N ASP A 37 6.82 10.37 8.27
CA ASP A 37 8.16 10.95 8.12
C ASP A 37 9.35 10.01 8.44
N GLU A 38 9.10 8.75 8.78
CA GLU A 38 10.13 7.72 8.98
C GLU A 38 10.31 6.87 7.71
N VAL A 39 11.55 6.63 7.28
CA VAL A 39 11.85 5.70 6.18
C VAL A 39 11.69 4.27 6.69
N VAL A 40 10.62 3.60 6.27
CA VAL A 40 10.31 2.22 6.67
C VAL A 40 10.66 1.20 5.58
N GLY A 41 10.77 1.66 4.33
CA GLY A 41 11.02 0.82 3.17
C GLY A 41 9.84 -0.13 2.88
N VAL A 42 9.90 -0.79 1.72
CA VAL A 42 8.79 -1.62 1.21
C VAL A 42 8.41 -2.72 2.20
N HIS A 43 9.38 -3.42 2.77
CA HIS A 43 9.11 -4.51 3.70
C HIS A 43 8.43 -4.03 4.98
N GLY A 44 8.92 -2.95 5.59
CA GLY A 44 8.33 -2.37 6.79
C GLY A 44 6.90 -1.88 6.55
N TYR A 45 6.66 -1.24 5.40
CA TYR A 45 5.33 -0.79 5.01
C TYR A 45 4.33 -1.94 4.83
N ILE A 46 4.74 -3.05 4.20
CA ILE A 46 3.90 -4.24 4.05
C ILE A 46 3.59 -4.89 5.40
N GLN A 47 4.60 -5.02 6.28
CA GLN A 47 4.39 -5.58 7.62
C GLN A 47 3.40 -4.76 8.44
N MET A 48 3.46 -3.43 8.35
CA MET A 48 2.48 -2.54 8.98
C MET A 48 1.07 -2.82 8.48
N LEU A 49 0.86 -2.84 7.17
CA LEU A 49 -0.46 -3.12 6.58
C LEU A 49 -1.00 -4.51 6.98
N GLN A 50 -0.15 -5.53 6.99
CA GLN A 50 -0.56 -6.87 7.43
C GLN A 50 -1.05 -6.87 8.88
N ARG A 51 -0.42 -6.09 9.77
CA ARG A 51 -0.88 -5.91 11.15
C ARG A 51 -2.23 -5.20 11.19
N ASP A 52 -2.45 -4.20 10.35
CA ASP A 52 -3.74 -3.49 10.28
C ASP A 52 -4.89 -4.44 9.90
N PHE A 53 -4.69 -5.28 8.87
CA PHE A 53 -5.68 -6.30 8.48
C PHE A 53 -5.86 -7.42 9.50
N GLN A 54 -4.83 -7.75 10.29
CA GLN A 54 -4.97 -8.68 11.42
C GLN A 54 -5.78 -8.06 12.57
N ALA A 55 -5.58 -6.77 12.83
CA ALA A 55 -6.28 -6.03 13.90
C ALA A 55 -7.73 -5.69 13.51
N ILE A 56 -7.98 -5.46 12.22
CA ILE A 56 -9.27 -5.07 11.66
C ILE A 56 -9.59 -6.02 10.48
N PRO A 57 -10.19 -7.19 10.73
CA PRO A 57 -10.38 -8.22 9.70
C PRO A 57 -11.27 -7.81 8.52
N ASP A 58 -12.15 -6.83 8.72
CA ASP A 58 -13.06 -6.28 7.71
C ASP A 58 -12.58 -4.94 7.14
N LEU A 59 -11.32 -4.56 7.39
CA LEU A 59 -10.71 -3.37 6.83
C LEU A 59 -10.83 -3.38 5.31
N ASN A 60 -11.39 -2.31 4.76
CA ASN A 60 -11.52 -2.12 3.32
C ASN A 60 -11.42 -0.62 3.00
N PHE A 61 -10.67 -0.29 1.96
CA PHE A 61 -10.44 1.08 1.50
C PHE A 61 -11.39 1.41 0.32
N ASN A 62 -12.02 2.59 0.34
CA ASN A 62 -13.02 3.03 -0.65
C ASN A 62 -12.44 4.00 -1.70
#